data_AF-M1CBG0-F1
#
_entry.id   AF-M1CBG0-F1
#
_cell.length_a   1.000
_cell.length_b   1.000
_cell.length_c   1.000
_cell.angle_alpha   90.00
_cell.angle_beta   90.00
_cell.angle_gamma   90.00
#
_symmetry.space_group_name_H-M   'P 1'
#
loop_
_entity.id
_entity.type
_entity.pdbx_description
1 polymer ?
#
loop_
_entity_poly.entity_id
_entity_poly.type
_entity_poly.pdbx_seq_one_letter_code
_entity_poly.pdbx_strand_id
1 'polypeptide(L)' 'MDGPFKGHAPTGQLIELFGIGTFELDKESNKIIKAEMFFDRGELLGGLVKGESNVASTCPFMK' A
#
# COMPACT_ATOMS: atom_id res chain seq x y z
N MET A 1 6.30 9.58 7.23
CA MET A 1 5.13 9.08 7.97
C MET A 1 5.54 7.73 8.52
N ASP A 2 5.76 7.64 9.82
CA ASP A 2 6.03 6.37 10.49
C ASP A 2 4.73 5.86 11.12
N GLY A 3 4.45 4.57 10.98
CA GLY A 3 3.21 4.00 11.54
C GLY A 3 2.84 2.64 10.95
N PRO A 4 1.79 2.01 11.49
CA PRO A 4 1.31 0.73 11.00
C PRO A 4 0.79 0.82 9.57
N PHE A 5 1.00 -0.24 8.78
CA PHE A 5 0.42 -0.38 7.45
C PHE A 5 -0.61 -1.52 7.45
N LYS A 6 -1.89 -1.19 7.25
CA LYS A 6 -3.00 -2.17 7.18
C LYS A 6 -2.99 -3.22 8.32
N GLY A 7 -2.63 -2.81 9.53
CA GLY A 7 -2.57 -3.71 10.70
C GLY A 7 -1.23 -4.44 10.90
N HIS A 8 -0.24 -4.20 10.05
CA HIS A 8 1.15 -4.59 10.27
C HIS A 8 1.88 -3.51 11.06
N ALA A 9 2.67 -3.90 12.05
CA ALA A 9 3.52 -2.99 12.81
C ALA A 9 4.49 -2.20 11.89
N PRO A 10 4.94 -1.00 12.28
CA PRO A 10 5.93 -0.24 11.52
C PRO A 10 7.22 -1.05 11.32
N THR A 11 7.80 -1.01 10.12
CA THR A 11 9.00 -1.79 9.80
C THR A 11 10.31 -1.04 10.08
N GLY A 12 10.27 0.29 10.14
CA GLY A 12 11.46 1.15 10.27
C GLY A 12 12.38 1.13 9.03
N GLN A 13 11.92 0.55 7.93
CA GLN A 13 12.69 0.43 6.69
C GLN A 13 12.28 1.51 5.70
N LEU A 14 13.25 2.10 4.99
CA LEU A 14 12.97 2.88 3.80
C LEU A 14 12.54 1.94 2.67
N ILE A 15 11.43 2.26 2.00
CA ILE A 15 10.89 1.49 0.88
C ILE A 15 10.88 2.40 -0.34
N GLU A 16 11.54 1.96 -1.40
CA GLU A 16 11.54 2.61 -2.71
C GLU A 16 10.68 1.80 -3.67
N LEU A 17 9.86 2.48 -4.46
CA LEU A 17 8.84 1.86 -5.32
C LEU A 17 8.87 2.50 -6.70
N PHE A 18 8.75 1.69 -7.75
CA PHE A 18 8.42 2.18 -9.08
C PHE A 18 6.95 1.94 -9.40
N GLY A 19 6.35 2.92 -10.09
CA GLY A 19 4.94 2.86 -10.45
C GLY A 19 4.54 3.86 -11.52
N ILE A 20 3.29 3.73 -11.95
CA ILE A 20 2.64 4.58 -12.96
C ILE A 20 1.32 5.07 -12.36
N GLY A 21 1.02 6.35 -12.57
CA GLY A 21 -0.26 6.96 -12.20
C GLY A 21 -1.07 7.33 -13.44
N THR A 22 -2.36 7.05 -13.43
CA THR A 22 -3.33 7.60 -14.39
C THR A 22 -4.24 8.60 -13.68
N PHE A 23 -4.48 9.74 -14.34
CA PHE A 23 -5.33 10.80 -13.82
C PHE A 23 -6.44 11.07 -14.81
N GLU A 24 -7.68 11.01 -14.34
CA GLU A 24 -8.84 11.47 -15.08
C GLU A 24 -9.10 12.93 -14.73
N LEU A 25 -9.21 13.77 -15.75
CA LEU A 25 -9.46 15.19 -15.60
C LEU A 25 -10.90 15.52 -15.97
N ASP A 26 -11.52 16.38 -15.18
CA ASP A 26 -12.75 17.06 -15.54
C ASP A 26 -12.52 17.96 -16.76
N LYS A 27 -13.38 17.86 -17.77
CA LYS A 27 -13.18 18.48 -19.09
C LYS A 27 -13.22 20.01 -19.06
N GLU A 28 -13.99 20.59 -18.15
CA GLU A 28 -14.18 22.05 -18.09
C GLU A 28 -13.22 22.72 -17.12
N SER A 29 -13.06 22.14 -15.92
CA SER A 29 -12.23 22.71 -14.86
C SER A 29 -10.77 22.27 -14.90
N ASN A 30 -10.42 21.26 -15.70
CA ASN A 30 -9.10 20.59 -15.74
C ASN A 30 -8.65 20.04 -14.37
N LYS A 31 -9.58 19.81 -13.45
CA LYS A 31 -9.27 19.23 -12.14
C LYS A 31 -9.22 17.71 -12.22
N ILE A 32 -8.35 17.10 -11.41
CA ILE A 32 -8.31 15.65 -11.25
C ILE A 32 -9.58 15.20 -10.53
N ILE A 33 -10.34 14.30 -11.16
CA ILE A 33 -11.55 13.68 -10.59
C ILE A 33 -11.32 12.22 -10.20
N LYS A 34 -10.29 11.58 -10.77
CA LYS A 34 -9.88 10.22 -10.43
C LYS A 34 -8.36 10.10 -10.53
N ALA A 35 -7.76 9.42 -9.57
CA ALA A 35 -6.36 9.05 -9.59
C ALA A 35 -6.23 7.56 -9.31
N GLU A 36 -5.55 6.84 -10.19
CA GLU A 36 -5.22 5.42 -10.02
C GLU A 36 -3.71 5.27 -10.05
N MET A 37 -3.17 4.63 -9.04
CA MET A 37 -1.74 4.43 -8.87
C MET A 37 -1.45 2.93 -8.94
N PHE A 38 -0.52 2.55 -9.81
CA PHE A 38 -0.11 1.18 -10.04
C PHE A 38 1.35 1.04 -9.68
N PHE A 39 1.65 0.13 -8.77
CA PHE A 39 3.01 -0.19 -8.35
C PHE A 39 3.28 -1.67 -8.59
N ASP A 40 4.57 -2.02 -8.70
CA ASP A 40 4.94 -3.42 -8.59
C ASP A 40 4.48 -3.96 -7.22
N ARG A 41 3.77 -5.09 -7.23
CA ARG A 41 3.18 -5.64 -6.01
C ARG A 41 4.24 -6.18 -5.06
N GLY A 42 5.33 -6.74 -5.60
CA GLY A 42 6.43 -7.29 -4.83
C GLY A 42 7.18 -6.19 -4.08
N GLU A 43 7.50 -5.09 -4.78
CA GLU A 43 8.13 -3.92 -4.17
C GLU A 43 7.22 -3.29 -3.11
N LEU A 44 5.93 -3.10 -3.43
CA LEU A 44 4.98 -2.47 -2.52
C LEU A 44 4.72 -3.30 -1.26
N LEU A 45 4.33 -4.57 -1.42
CA LEU A 45 3.91 -5.38 -0.29
C LEU A 45 5.09 -5.96 0.48
N GLY A 46 6.18 -6.33 -0.21
CA GLY A 46 7.34 -6.96 0.42
C GLY A 46 7.93 -6.12 1.56
N GLY A 47 8.00 -4.80 1.37
CA GLY A 47 8.42 -3.88 2.42
C GLY A 47 7.35 -3.58 3.46
N LEU A 48 6.08 -3.41 3.04
CA LEU A 48 5.02 -2.87 3.91
C LEU A 48 4.35 -3.90 4.82
N VAL A 49 4.34 -5.19 4.47
CA VAL A 49 3.69 -6.25 5.28
C VAL A 49 4.65 -7.06 6.14
N LYS A 50 5.92 -6.65 6.20
CA LYS A 50 6.98 -7.37 6.94
C LYS A 50 6.84 -7.24 8.46
N GLY A 51 6.21 -6.16 8.95
CA GLY A 51 5.93 -5.98 10.36
C GLY A 51 4.91 -7.00 10.87
N GLU A 52 4.99 -7.33 12.16
CA GLU A 52 4.05 -8.28 12.79
C GLU A 52 2.60 -7.89 12.51
N SER A 53 1.81 -8.85 12.03
CA SER A 53 0.40 -8.63 11.75
C SER A 53 -0.40 -8.77 13.04
N ASN A 54 -1.09 -7.71 13.46
CA ASN A 54 -2.06 -7.79 14.55
C ASN A 54 -3.38 -8.46 14.13
N VAL A 55 -3.47 -8.90 12.87
CA VAL A 55 -4.58 -9.71 12.37
C VAL A 55 -4.37 -11.12 12.90
N ALA A 56 -5.06 -11.48 13.98
CA ALA A 56 -5.09 -12.86 14.46
C ALA A 56 -5.51 -13.76 13.28
N SER A 57 -4.64 -14.67 12.84
CA SER A 57 -5.00 -15.61 11.78
C SER A 57 -6.16 -16.46 12.29
N THR A 58 -7.36 -16.21 11.79
CA THR A 58 -8.54 -17.03 12.09
C THR A 58 -8.49 -18.40 11.42
N CYS A 59 -7.37 -18.77 10.77
CA CYS A 59 -7.17 -20.08 10.18
C CYS A 59 -7.06 -21.14 11.30
N PRO A 60 -8.07 -22.02 11.47
CA PRO A 60 -8.11 -22.96 12.59
C PRO A 60 -7.00 -24.03 12.56
N PHE A 61 -6.27 -24.13 11.43
CA PHE A 61 -5.28 -25.17 11.14
C PHE A 61 -3.83 -24.70 11.24
N MET A 62 -3.57 -23.42 11.52
CA MET A 62 -2.21 -22.88 11.72
C MET A 62 -1.95 -22.53 13.20
N LYS A 63 -2.28 -23.47 14.09
CA LYS A 63 -1.77 -23.50 15.47
C LYS A 63 -0.59 -24.45 15.56
#